data_AF-A0A1G5SDX8-F1
#
_entry.id   AF-A0A1G5SDX8-F1
#
_cell.length_a   1.000
_cell.length_b   1.000
_cell.length_c   1.000
_cell.angle_alpha   90.00
_cell.angle_beta   90.00
_cell.angle_gamma   90.00
#
_symmetry.space_group_name_H-M   'P 1'
#
loop_
_entity.id
_entity.type
_entity.pdbx_description
1 polymer ?
#
loop_
_entity_poly.entity_id
_entity_poly.type
_entity_poly.pdbx_seq_one_letter_code
_entity_poly.pdbx_strand_id
1 'polypeptide(L)'
;MLSSAVANDQNQKAEVAKDKAEILEEKASSEGGKTPPSPTELITKPQIQAVDLTGDEPLDNAITCLARTIYWEARSMSTTGMEAVANVVMNRVGQQGFPETVCGVVKQGQEQGTCQFSWWCDGRPDDAKEDESYAVAKDITRKALNRQLKDRTNGALYFHHREVAPSWSNEYVKTGEIEDFLFYKPAGEKSK
;
A
#
# COMPACT_ATOMS: atom_id res chain seq x y z
N MET A 1 -33.13 -18.53 9.34
CA MET A 1 -33.24 -17.15 8.82
C MET A 1 -31.94 -16.34 8.97
N LEU A 2 -30.75 -16.97 9.00
CA LEU A 2 -29.46 -16.27 9.18
C LEU A 2 -28.66 -16.05 7.88
N SER A 3 -29.03 -16.70 6.77
CA SER A 3 -28.27 -16.65 5.51
C SER A 3 -28.53 -15.38 4.68
N SER A 4 -29.70 -14.77 4.79
CA SER A 4 -30.09 -13.62 3.96
C SER A 4 -29.43 -12.32 4.38
N ALA A 5 -29.06 -12.16 5.65
CA ALA A 5 -28.44 -10.93 6.16
C ALA A 5 -26.96 -10.80 5.76
N VAL A 6 -26.23 -11.92 5.72
CA VAL A 6 -24.79 -11.95 5.36
C VAL A 6 -24.60 -11.69 3.86
N ALA A 7 -25.46 -12.26 3.01
CA ALA A 7 -25.43 -12.03 1.57
C ALA A 7 -25.77 -10.56 1.22
N ASN A 8 -26.68 -9.94 1.97
CA ASN A 8 -27.06 -8.54 1.76
C ASN A 8 -25.93 -7.57 2.18
N ASP A 9 -25.21 -7.87 3.26
CA ASP A 9 -24.06 -7.09 3.74
C ASP A 9 -22.87 -7.16 2.76
N GLN A 10 -22.61 -8.35 2.19
CA GLN A 10 -21.55 -8.52 1.17
C GLN A 10 -21.89 -7.81 -0.14
N ASN A 11 -23.16 -7.86 -0.56
CA ASN A 11 -23.61 -7.18 -1.77
C ASN A 11 -23.57 -5.65 -1.59
N GLN A 12 -23.94 -5.15 -0.41
CA GLN A 12 -23.81 -3.73 -0.06
C GLN A 12 -22.35 -3.26 -0.01
N LYS A 13 -21.43 -4.07 0.54
CA LYS A 13 -19.99 -3.75 0.55
C LYS A 13 -19.37 -3.75 -0.85
N ALA A 14 -19.82 -4.65 -1.73
CA ALA A 14 -19.36 -4.72 -3.12
C ALA A 14 -19.84 -3.53 -3.96
N GLU A 15 -21.09 -3.09 -3.79
CA GLU A 15 -21.63 -1.92 -4.50
C GLU A 15 -21.00 -0.60 -4.00
N VAL A 16 -20.77 -0.46 -2.69
CA VAL A 16 -20.06 0.71 -2.13
C VAL A 16 -18.63 0.82 -2.67
N ALA A 17 -17.96 -0.31 -2.94
CA ALA A 17 -16.63 -0.30 -3.54
C ALA A 17 -16.64 0.16 -5.01
N LYS A 18 -17.71 -0.11 -5.76
CA LYS A 18 -17.88 0.31 -7.15
C LYS A 18 -18.23 1.80 -7.26
N ASP A 19 -19.17 2.28 -6.46
CA ASP A 19 -19.54 3.70 -6.41
C ASP A 19 -18.34 4.57 -6.01
N LYS A 20 -17.48 4.06 -5.12
CA LYS A 20 -16.22 4.72 -4.74
C LYS A 20 -15.24 4.83 -5.91
N ALA A 21 -15.15 3.81 -6.76
CA ALA A 21 -14.26 3.84 -7.92
C ALA A 21 -14.73 4.90 -8.95
N GLU A 22 -16.04 4.96 -9.21
CA GLU A 22 -16.64 5.87 -10.18
C GLU A 22 -16.52 7.35 -9.75
N ILE A 23 -16.73 7.66 -8.47
CA ILE A 23 -16.57 9.03 -7.94
C ILE A 23 -15.11 9.50 -7.99
N LEU A 24 -14.15 8.57 -7.87
CA LEU A 24 -12.73 8.90 -8.04
C LEU A 24 -12.39 9.17 -9.52
N GLU A 25 -12.97 8.42 -10.45
CA GLU A 25 -12.76 8.60 -11.91
C GLU A 25 -13.37 9.90 -12.44
N GLU A 26 -14.54 10.30 -11.96
CA GLU A 26 -15.20 11.55 -12.36
C GLU A 26 -14.41 12.79 -11.90
N LYS A 27 -13.82 12.73 -10.70
CA LYS A 27 -12.96 13.82 -10.19
C LYS A 27 -11.63 13.91 -10.93
N ALA A 28 -11.07 12.78 -11.36
CA ALA A 28 -9.82 12.73 -12.13
C ALA A 28 -9.97 13.26 -13.57
N SER A 29 -11.20 13.26 -14.12
CA SER A 29 -11.46 13.64 -15.52
C SER A 29 -11.67 15.14 -15.74
N SER A 30 -11.68 15.97 -14.68
CA SER A 30 -12.09 17.38 -14.77
C SER A 30 -10.95 18.41 -14.96
N GLU A 31 -9.68 18.00 -15.03
CA GLU A 31 -8.56 18.92 -15.29
C GLU A 31 -7.81 18.56 -16.59
N GLY A 32 -7.86 19.48 -17.57
CA GLY A 32 -7.59 19.26 -18.99
C GLY A 32 -6.13 19.00 -19.42
N GLY A 33 -5.98 18.30 -20.55
CA GLY A 33 -4.69 17.81 -21.06
C GLY A 33 -3.95 18.65 -22.09
N LYS A 34 -2.68 18.27 -22.38
CA LYS A 34 -2.06 18.15 -23.72
C LYS A 34 -0.60 17.67 -23.69
N THR A 35 -0.31 16.62 -24.48
CA THR A 35 0.96 16.22 -25.14
C THR A 35 2.13 15.68 -24.27
N PRO A 36 2.77 14.53 -24.63
CA PRO A 36 3.73 13.85 -23.75
C PRO A 36 5.19 14.30 -23.95
N PRO A 37 5.98 14.54 -22.88
CA PRO A 37 7.43 14.65 -22.97
C PRO A 37 8.16 13.32 -22.71
N SER A 38 9.33 13.26 -23.34
CA SER A 38 10.32 12.17 -23.45
C SER A 38 10.92 11.71 -22.11
N PRO A 39 11.45 10.47 -22.01
CA PRO A 39 11.81 9.83 -20.75
C PRO A 39 13.23 10.22 -20.31
N THR A 40 13.33 10.82 -19.13
CA THR A 40 14.39 10.70 -18.11
C THR A 40 14.30 11.94 -17.23
N GLU A 41 13.48 11.93 -16.18
CA GLU A 41 13.63 12.87 -15.06
C GLU A 41 12.90 12.32 -13.83
N LEU A 42 13.62 12.30 -12.70
CA LEU A 42 13.15 11.87 -11.38
C LEU A 42 11.88 12.62 -10.98
N ILE A 43 10.91 11.93 -10.34
CA ILE A 43 9.61 12.50 -9.95
C ILE A 43 9.83 13.75 -9.10
N THR A 44 9.73 14.93 -9.72
CA THR A 44 9.70 16.23 -9.04
C THR A 44 8.32 16.42 -8.39
N LYS A 45 8.22 17.25 -7.34
CA LYS A 45 6.92 17.58 -6.68
C LYS A 45 5.76 17.92 -7.63
N PRO A 46 5.98 18.47 -8.85
CA PRO A 46 4.92 18.68 -9.85
C PRO A 46 4.64 17.48 -10.78
N GLN A 47 5.48 16.44 -10.84
CA GLN A 47 5.37 15.28 -11.75
C GLN A 47 4.43 14.18 -11.23
N ILE A 48 3.37 14.56 -10.52
CA ILE A 48 2.28 13.69 -10.05
C ILE A 48 1.37 13.31 -11.26
N GLN A 49 1.97 12.87 -12.39
CA GLN A 49 1.29 12.43 -13.61
C GLN A 49 2.13 11.40 -14.40
N ALA A 50 2.89 10.52 -13.74
CA ALA A 50 3.75 9.55 -14.43
C ALA A 50 3.48 8.14 -13.90
N VAL A 51 2.64 7.37 -14.60
CA VAL A 51 2.22 5.97 -14.39
C VAL A 51 3.04 5.11 -13.40
N ASP A 52 2.38 4.15 -12.73
CA ASP A 52 2.99 3.31 -11.68
C ASP A 52 4.27 2.56 -12.12
N LEU A 53 4.93 1.86 -11.20
CA LEU A 53 6.28 1.30 -11.41
C LEU A 53 6.40 0.36 -12.62
N THR A 54 5.29 -0.22 -13.09
CA THR A 54 5.22 -1.07 -14.28
C THR A 54 4.62 -0.35 -15.49
N GLY A 55 4.02 0.82 -15.29
CA GLY A 55 3.47 1.67 -16.33
C GLY A 55 2.00 1.38 -16.66
N ASP A 56 1.32 0.62 -15.81
CA ASP A 56 -0.01 0.07 -16.09
C ASP A 56 -1.15 0.95 -15.59
N GLU A 57 -0.93 1.74 -14.53
CA GLU A 57 -1.96 2.54 -13.87
C GLU A 57 -1.51 3.99 -13.62
N PRO A 58 -2.44 4.97 -13.50
CA PRO A 58 -2.09 6.34 -13.12
C PRO A 58 -1.29 6.38 -11.81
N LEU A 59 -0.21 7.17 -11.78
CA LEU A 59 0.65 7.31 -10.58
C LEU A 59 -0.12 7.76 -9.35
N ASP A 60 -1.15 8.57 -9.58
CA ASP A 60 -2.02 9.09 -8.52
C ASP A 60 -2.65 7.95 -7.73
N ASN A 61 -2.93 6.82 -8.39
CA ASN A 61 -3.37 5.60 -7.74
C ASN A 61 -2.24 5.01 -6.88
N ALA A 62 -1.03 4.84 -7.41
CA ALA A 62 0.10 4.28 -6.66
C ALA A 62 0.53 5.16 -5.46
N ILE A 63 0.57 6.48 -5.63
CA ILE A 63 0.82 7.45 -4.57
C ILE A 63 -0.27 7.34 -3.50
N THR A 64 -1.54 7.31 -3.90
CA THR A 64 -2.65 7.21 -2.96
C THR A 64 -2.62 5.89 -2.19
N CYS A 65 -2.43 4.77 -2.88
CA CYS A 65 -2.34 3.44 -2.29
C CYS A 65 -1.20 3.36 -1.28
N LEU A 66 0.01 3.82 -1.63
CA LEU A 66 1.16 3.75 -0.75
C LEU A 66 1.05 4.74 0.43
N ALA A 67 0.67 5.99 0.18
CA ALA A 67 0.57 7.01 1.24
C ALA A 67 -0.49 6.63 2.28
N ARG A 68 -1.65 6.12 1.84
CA ARG A 68 -2.69 5.64 2.76
C ARG A 68 -2.24 4.40 3.52
N THR A 69 -1.56 3.47 2.87
CA THR A 69 -0.99 2.29 3.55
C THR A 69 -0.02 2.69 4.64
N ILE A 70 0.94 3.57 4.34
CA ILE A 70 1.90 4.05 5.33
C ILE A 70 1.19 4.75 6.49
N TYR A 71 0.20 5.59 6.19
CA TYR A 71 -0.56 6.32 7.22
C TYR A 71 -1.33 5.36 8.13
N TRP A 72 -2.17 4.49 7.58
CA TRP A 72 -3.04 3.66 8.41
C TRP A 72 -2.28 2.57 9.18
N GLU A 73 -1.19 2.04 8.60
CA GLU A 73 -0.40 1.00 9.26
C GLU A 73 0.60 1.57 10.29
N ALA A 74 1.05 2.82 10.13
CA ALA A 74 2.18 3.34 10.90
C ALA A 74 2.11 4.82 11.32
N ARG A 75 0.97 5.51 11.24
CA ARG A 75 0.85 6.94 11.61
C ARG A 75 1.26 7.28 13.04
N SER A 76 1.21 6.32 13.97
CA SER A 76 1.62 6.48 15.37
C SER A 76 3.09 6.09 15.62
N MET A 77 3.81 5.66 14.58
CA MET A 77 5.21 5.25 14.64
C MET A 77 6.12 6.42 14.27
N SER A 78 7.44 6.27 14.46
CA SER A 78 8.37 7.26 13.92
C SER A 78 8.43 7.22 12.39
N THR A 79 9.04 8.24 11.78
CA THR A 79 9.38 8.25 10.35
C THR A 79 10.11 6.97 9.92
N THR A 80 10.95 6.39 10.78
CA THR A 80 11.66 5.14 10.47
C THR A 80 10.71 3.95 10.39
N GLY A 81 9.71 3.88 11.29
CA GLY A 81 8.66 2.86 11.24
C GLY A 81 7.77 3.00 10.00
N MET A 82 7.41 4.23 9.64
CA MET A 82 6.66 4.52 8.41
C MET A 82 7.44 4.15 7.14
N GLU A 83 8.75 4.45 7.08
CA GLU A 83 9.64 4.01 5.99
C GLU A 83 9.74 2.49 5.91
N ALA A 84 9.70 1.78 7.04
CA ALA A 84 9.76 0.32 7.07
C ALA A 84 8.53 -0.33 6.42
N VAL A 85 7.33 0.20 6.66
CA VAL A 85 6.10 -0.25 5.97
C VAL A 85 6.22 0.00 4.47
N ALA A 86 6.72 1.18 4.06
CA ALA A 86 6.95 1.49 2.65
C ALA A 86 7.92 0.48 2.00
N ASN A 87 9.02 0.14 2.69
CA ASN A 87 9.98 -0.86 2.22
C ASN A 87 9.32 -2.22 2.00
N VAL A 88 8.43 -2.69 2.90
CA VAL A 88 7.72 -3.96 2.73
C VAL A 88 6.84 -3.95 1.47
N VAL A 89 6.09 -2.88 1.22
CA VAL A 89 5.27 -2.75 0.00
C VAL A 89 6.14 -2.82 -1.25
N MET A 90 7.24 -2.06 -1.26
CA MET A 90 8.16 -2.01 -2.41
C MET A 90 8.91 -3.34 -2.62
N ASN A 91 9.28 -4.03 -1.54
CA ASN A 91 9.88 -5.36 -1.60
C ASN A 91 8.93 -6.37 -2.23
N ARG A 92 7.64 -6.33 -1.88
CA ARG A 92 6.62 -7.19 -2.49
C ARG A 92 6.45 -6.93 -3.98
N VAL A 93 6.40 -5.66 -4.40
CA VAL A 93 6.35 -5.32 -5.84
C VAL A 93 7.53 -5.95 -6.59
N GLY A 94 8.72 -5.96 -5.99
CA GLY A 94 9.93 -6.56 -6.55
C GLY A 94 10.05 -8.09 -6.41
N GLN A 95 9.11 -8.77 -5.75
CA GLN A 95 9.21 -10.18 -5.38
C GLN A 95 8.33 -11.07 -6.27
N GLN A 96 8.85 -12.23 -6.67
CA GLN A 96 8.06 -13.21 -7.42
C GLN A 96 6.94 -13.77 -6.55
N GLY A 97 5.73 -13.92 -7.13
CA GLY A 97 4.54 -14.39 -6.40
C GLY A 97 3.70 -13.27 -5.79
N PHE A 98 4.11 -12.01 -5.92
CA PHE A 98 3.34 -10.84 -5.54
C PHE A 98 2.89 -10.03 -6.76
N PRO A 99 1.81 -9.23 -6.64
CA PRO A 99 1.39 -8.28 -7.66
C PRO A 99 2.52 -7.30 -8.04
N GLU A 100 2.56 -6.91 -9.30
CA GLU A 100 3.64 -6.08 -9.85
C GLU A 100 3.40 -4.58 -9.68
N THR A 101 2.20 -4.20 -9.22
CA THR A 101 1.83 -2.81 -8.97
C THR A 101 1.66 -2.54 -7.48
N VAL A 102 1.95 -1.31 -7.06
CA VAL A 102 1.78 -0.87 -5.66
C VAL A 102 0.34 -1.09 -5.20
N CYS A 103 -0.64 -0.67 -5.99
CA CYS A 103 -2.04 -0.88 -5.65
C CYS A 103 -2.43 -2.36 -5.67
N GLY A 104 -1.86 -3.18 -6.58
CA GLY A 104 -2.05 -4.62 -6.55
C GLY A 104 -1.62 -5.24 -5.22
N VAL A 105 -0.43 -4.85 -4.72
CA VAL A 105 0.05 -5.29 -3.41
C VAL A 105 -0.85 -4.80 -2.28
N VAL A 106 -1.30 -3.55 -2.32
CA VAL A 106 -2.16 -2.96 -1.29
C VAL A 106 -3.54 -3.63 -1.23
N LYS A 107 -4.12 -3.96 -2.39
CA LYS A 107 -5.45 -4.55 -2.51
C LYS A 107 -5.46 -6.08 -2.37
N GLN A 108 -4.29 -6.71 -2.23
CA GLN A 108 -4.15 -8.17 -2.18
C GLN A 108 -4.99 -8.79 -1.04
N GLY A 109 -5.70 -9.88 -1.35
CA GLY A 109 -6.48 -10.66 -0.40
C GLY A 109 -7.95 -10.21 -0.26
N GLN A 110 -8.32 -9.07 -0.87
CA GLN A 110 -9.72 -8.62 -0.96
C GLN A 110 -10.61 -9.68 -1.61
N GLU A 111 -10.12 -10.34 -2.65
CA GLU A 111 -10.82 -11.39 -3.40
C GLU A 111 -11.12 -12.64 -2.55
N GLN A 112 -10.41 -12.81 -1.42
CA GLN A 112 -10.54 -13.95 -0.51
C GLN A 112 -11.22 -13.57 0.82
N GLY A 113 -11.63 -12.30 0.96
CA GLY A 113 -12.24 -11.77 2.19
C GLY A 113 -11.26 -11.53 3.34
N THR A 114 -9.95 -11.66 3.11
CA THR A 114 -8.88 -11.42 4.10
C THR A 114 -7.85 -10.46 3.52
N CYS A 115 -7.94 -9.19 3.86
CA CYS A 115 -7.12 -8.17 3.23
C CYS A 115 -5.75 -8.06 3.86
N GLN A 116 -4.74 -7.88 3.01
CA GLN A 116 -3.36 -7.76 3.44
C GLN A 116 -3.13 -6.53 4.33
N PHE A 117 -3.70 -5.39 3.94
CA PHE A 117 -3.70 -4.17 4.74
C PHE A 117 -5.11 -3.97 5.27
N SER A 118 -5.23 -3.95 6.60
CA SER A 118 -6.53 -4.06 7.27
C SER A 118 -7.45 -2.88 6.94
N TRP A 119 -6.87 -1.68 6.78
CA TRP A 119 -7.59 -0.45 6.44
C TRP A 119 -8.31 -0.53 5.10
N TRP A 120 -7.82 -1.33 4.14
CA TRP A 120 -8.45 -1.45 2.82
C TRP A 120 -9.85 -2.08 2.88
N CYS A 121 -10.11 -2.93 3.88
CA CYS A 121 -11.34 -3.72 3.98
C CYS A 121 -12.08 -3.56 5.29
N ASP A 122 -11.68 -2.62 6.15
CA ASP A 122 -12.31 -2.41 7.45
C ASP A 122 -13.68 -1.71 7.37
N GLY A 123 -14.07 -1.24 6.18
CA GLY A 123 -15.33 -0.54 5.92
C GLY A 123 -15.41 0.86 6.52
N ARG A 124 -14.28 1.44 6.95
CA ARG A 124 -14.20 2.78 7.54
C ARG A 124 -13.92 3.84 6.48
N PRO A 125 -14.13 5.13 6.79
CA PRO A 125 -13.70 6.21 5.92
C PRO A 125 -12.16 6.25 5.83
N ASP A 126 -11.65 6.31 4.61
CA ASP A 126 -10.20 6.33 4.30
C ASP A 126 -9.58 7.75 4.41
N ASP A 127 -10.36 8.71 4.91
CA ASP A 127 -9.93 10.10 5.03
C ASP A 127 -8.85 10.22 6.12
N ALA A 128 -7.69 10.73 5.71
CA ALA A 128 -6.63 11.07 6.65
C ALA A 128 -7.12 12.21 7.56
N LYS A 129 -7.13 11.98 8.87
CA LYS A 129 -7.64 12.94 9.86
C LYS A 129 -6.55 13.86 10.42
N GLU A 130 -5.29 13.49 10.24
CA GLU A 130 -4.11 14.18 10.79
C GLU A 130 -3.21 14.66 9.65
N ASP A 131 -3.17 15.96 9.44
CA ASP A 131 -2.47 16.57 8.30
C ASP A 131 -0.95 16.34 8.34
N GLU A 132 -0.33 16.35 9.52
CA GLU A 132 1.14 16.20 9.66
C GLU A 132 1.62 14.78 9.34
N SER A 133 1.07 13.75 9.99
CA SER A 133 1.44 12.36 9.73
C SER A 133 1.11 11.95 8.29
N TYR A 134 0.03 12.48 7.71
CA TYR A 134 -0.28 12.24 6.30
C TYR A 134 0.69 12.97 5.36
N ALA A 135 1.14 14.18 5.70
CA ALA A 135 2.20 14.86 4.95
C ALA A 135 3.52 14.07 4.98
N VAL A 136 3.89 13.51 6.13
CA VAL A 136 5.05 12.61 6.27
C VAL A 136 4.87 11.37 5.40
N ALA A 137 3.70 10.72 5.42
CA ALA A 137 3.41 9.57 4.59
C ALA A 137 3.54 9.86 3.08
N LYS A 138 3.11 11.05 2.63
CA LYS A 138 3.28 11.51 1.25
C LYS A 138 4.74 11.73 0.87
N ASP A 139 5.56 12.32 1.75
CA ASP A 139 6.99 12.49 1.47
C ASP A 139 7.73 11.14 1.42
N ILE A 140 7.41 10.22 2.33
CA ILE A 140 7.95 8.85 2.32
C ILE A 140 7.54 8.14 1.03
N THR A 141 6.27 8.24 0.62
CA THR A 141 5.76 7.69 -0.65
C THR A 141 6.57 8.19 -1.84
N ARG A 142 6.79 9.51 -1.93
CA ARG A 142 7.61 10.12 -2.98
C ARG A 142 9.04 9.54 -2.98
N LYS A 143 9.67 9.37 -1.81
CA LYS A 143 11.01 8.78 -1.71
C LYS A 143 11.01 7.30 -2.11
N ALA A 144 10.00 6.54 -1.69
CA ALA A 144 9.87 5.11 -1.99
C ALA A 144 9.77 4.86 -3.49
N LEU A 145 8.86 5.56 -4.17
CA LEU A 145 8.64 5.46 -5.61
C LEU A 145 9.86 5.91 -6.42
N ASN A 146 10.62 6.88 -5.91
CA ASN A 146 11.90 7.29 -6.51
C ASN A 146 13.09 6.38 -6.13
N ARG A 147 12.87 5.26 -5.43
CA ARG A 147 13.93 4.36 -4.93
C ARG A 147 15.00 5.07 -4.07
N GLN A 148 14.58 6.09 -3.32
CA GLN A 148 15.43 6.89 -2.44
C GLN A 148 15.40 6.42 -0.98
N LEU A 149 14.53 5.47 -0.63
CA LEU A 149 14.52 4.87 0.70
C LEU A 149 15.55 3.75 0.80
N LYS A 150 16.29 3.75 1.90
CA LYS A 150 17.11 2.60 2.29
C LYS A 150 16.19 1.55 2.89
N ASP A 151 16.28 0.31 2.39
CA ASP A 151 15.60 -0.80 3.04
C ASP A 151 16.27 -1.13 4.39
N ARG A 152 15.54 -0.89 5.48
CA ARG A 152 15.95 -1.20 6.86
C ARG A 152 15.36 -2.51 7.38
N THR A 153 14.50 -3.14 6.58
CA THR A 153 13.80 -4.38 6.92
C THR A 153 14.55 -5.62 6.46
N ASN A 154 15.67 -5.44 5.74
CA ASN A 154 16.51 -6.51 5.18
C ASN A 154 15.74 -7.45 4.24
N GLY A 155 14.96 -6.87 3.32
CA GLY A 155 14.16 -7.61 2.34
C GLY A 155 12.92 -8.25 2.96
N ALA A 156 12.34 -7.65 3.99
CA ALA A 156 11.12 -8.18 4.59
C ALA A 156 9.95 -8.07 3.64
N LEU A 157 9.08 -9.08 3.68
CA LEU A 157 7.83 -9.15 2.93
C LEU A 157 6.63 -9.20 3.87
N TYR A 158 6.85 -9.45 5.16
CA TYR A 158 5.80 -9.55 6.16
C TYR A 158 6.26 -8.80 7.42
N PHE A 159 5.30 -8.26 8.15
CA PHE A 159 5.55 -7.71 9.47
C PHE A 159 4.33 -7.91 10.36
N HIS A 160 4.55 -7.83 11.67
CA HIS A 160 3.46 -7.75 12.64
C HIS A 160 3.88 -6.92 13.84
N HIS A 161 2.89 -6.38 14.55
CA HIS A 161 3.13 -5.72 15.84
C HIS A 161 3.59 -6.75 16.88
N ARG A 162 4.51 -6.39 17.76
CA ARG A 162 5.09 -7.30 18.75
C ARG A 162 4.07 -7.89 19.74
N GLU A 163 2.93 -7.23 19.89
CA GLU A 163 1.84 -7.66 20.78
C GLU A 163 0.96 -8.78 20.18
N VAL A 164 1.15 -9.10 18.90
CA VAL A 164 0.45 -10.21 18.24
C VAL A 164 1.44 -11.29 17.81
N ALA A 165 0.98 -12.54 17.79
CA ALA A 165 1.79 -13.71 17.44
C ALA A 165 1.09 -14.55 16.36
N PRO A 166 1.17 -14.14 15.08
CA PRO A 166 0.57 -14.90 14.00
C PRO A 166 1.31 -16.23 13.79
N SER A 167 0.60 -17.29 13.42
CA SER A 167 1.19 -18.64 13.30
C SER A 167 2.37 -18.71 12.31
N TRP A 168 2.25 -17.99 11.18
CA TRP A 168 3.27 -17.95 10.13
C TRP A 168 4.61 -17.38 10.60
N SER A 169 4.66 -16.59 11.67
CA SER A 169 5.92 -16.00 12.14
C SER A 169 6.89 -17.03 12.74
N ASN A 170 6.39 -18.22 13.07
CA ASN A 170 7.22 -19.35 13.51
C ASN A 170 7.93 -20.07 12.35
N GLU A 171 7.39 -19.93 11.14
CA GLU A 171 7.92 -20.59 9.93
C GLU A 171 8.85 -19.66 9.15
N TYR A 172 8.66 -18.35 9.27
CA TYR A 172 9.41 -17.36 8.53
C TYR A 172 10.67 -16.91 9.26
N VAL A 173 11.67 -16.47 8.50
CA VAL A 173 12.91 -15.94 9.04
C VAL A 173 12.68 -14.48 9.45
N LYS A 174 12.89 -14.17 10.74
CA LYS A 174 12.90 -12.78 11.23
C LYS A 174 14.10 -12.04 10.61
N THR A 175 13.83 -10.95 9.91
CA THR A 175 14.84 -10.15 9.19
C THR A 175 15.24 -8.88 9.94
N GLY A 176 14.39 -8.40 10.85
CA GLY A 176 14.65 -7.20 11.62
C GLY A 176 13.56 -6.87 12.63
N GLU A 177 13.81 -5.82 13.40
CA GLU A 177 12.89 -5.22 14.36
C GLU A 177 13.09 -3.70 14.31
N ILE A 178 12.01 -2.96 14.17
CA ILE A 178 12.00 -1.50 14.17
C ILE A 178 10.85 -1.07 15.06
N GLU A 179 11.19 -0.49 16.21
CA GLU A 179 10.22 -0.11 17.25
C GLU A 179 9.36 -1.33 17.65
N ASP A 180 8.06 -1.27 17.42
CA ASP A 180 7.12 -2.33 17.78
C ASP A 180 6.81 -3.30 16.64
N PHE A 181 7.43 -3.13 15.47
CA PHE A 181 7.28 -4.05 14.34
C PHE A 181 8.41 -5.06 14.24
N LEU A 182 8.00 -6.32 14.10
CA LEU A 182 8.86 -7.45 13.79
C LEU A 182 8.71 -7.80 12.30
N PHE A 183 9.82 -7.92 11.59
CA PHE A 183 9.85 -8.09 10.13
C PHE A 183 10.35 -9.47 9.72
N TYR A 184 9.79 -10.02 8.64
CA TYR A 184 9.97 -11.42 8.24
C TYR A 184 10.02 -11.61 6.73
N LYS A 185 10.63 -12.73 6.33
CA LYS A 185 10.52 -13.31 4.98
C LYS A 185 10.48 -14.84 5.01
N PRO A 186 9.80 -15.50 4.06
CA PRO A 186 9.88 -16.94 3.82
C PRO A 186 11.32 -17.45 3.66
N ALA A 187 11.56 -18.68 4.10
CA ALA A 187 12.85 -19.34 3.90
C ALA A 187 13.02 -19.72 2.41
N GLY A 188 14.12 -19.30 1.78
CA GLY A 188 14.49 -19.74 0.42
C GLY A 188 13.93 -18.91 -0.75
N GLU A 189 13.32 -17.76 -0.50
CA GLU A 189 12.82 -16.88 -1.57
C GLU A 189 13.94 -16.22 -2.38
N LYS A 190 13.72 -16.12 -3.70
CA LYS A 190 14.58 -15.40 -4.64
C LYS A 190 13.88 -14.11 -5.10
N SER A 191 14.61 -13.01 -5.18
CA SER A 191 14.15 -11.77 -5.81
C SER A 191 13.97 -11.95 -7.32
N LYS A 192 13.11 -11.13 -7.94
CA LYS A 192 13.04 -11.03 -9.42
C LYS A 192 14.34 -10.46 -9.99
#